data_AF-A0A7S0FAY5-F1
#
_entry.id   AF-A0A7S0FAY5-F1
#
_cell.length_a   1.000
_cell.length_b   1.000
_cell.length_c   1.000
_cell.angle_alpha   90.00
_cell.angle_beta   90.00
_cell.angle_gamma   90.00
#
_symmetry.space_group_name_H-M   'P 1'
#
loop_
_entity.id
_entity.type
_entity.pdbx_description
1 polymer ?
#
loop_
_entity_poly.entity_id
_entity_poly.type
_entity_poly.pdbx_seq_one_letter_code
_entity_poly.pdbx_strand_id
1 'polypeptide(L)'
;EAEAVLGRVEDVAGLFAETPERSADSPGSDWEDRLRDLAVRAVLGEPEQAAMLARASARELQATLGVDALRVMSGSISYVRRFWAHNLKGAPKASLEAWFEALTEYAVALSYSRRLCTRSVACAVQRERPGSEGRRLAADLAQRGDEESVDYGATCTDAYVAGDRVRSLVNMAGLPNWALHEGDEGAVEAPGPLHGCASICFNKGTVVLPLTDICRPRDFEERMCGRGKPCRGFAPGQLVRSLVSAACHPRALARGLEGRITAVDRTRGRVNVDFGGTNDNGTEGALRVTLLLSDVSPVEEFEAKLQSRREALGGFFVGESVRSLIFLPLQASRPLLFGAEGVVSMLDLQHRRVLVRFGGEEPLQVLLRFQDVCLMDEFEARLQERRGVLAGPLPG
;
A
#
# COMPACT_ATOMS: atom_id res chain seq x y z
N GLU A 1 -19.93 15.44 35.02
CA GLU A 1 -20.02 14.00 34.70
C GLU A 1 -18.94 13.54 33.72
N ALA A 2 -18.69 14.22 32.59
CA ALA A 2 -17.59 13.89 31.67
C ALA A 2 -16.19 13.92 32.32
N GLU A 3 -15.85 14.94 33.13
CA GLU A 3 -14.58 14.98 33.90
C GLU A 3 -14.46 13.87 34.95
N ALA A 4 -15.60 13.38 35.48
CA ALA A 4 -15.60 12.30 36.46
C ALA A 4 -15.29 10.93 35.84
N VAL A 5 -15.45 10.80 34.51
CA VAL A 5 -15.18 9.58 33.75
C VAL A 5 -13.78 9.62 33.10
N LEU A 6 -13.26 10.81 32.76
CA LEU A 6 -12.09 10.98 31.90
C LEU A 6 -10.86 11.60 32.60
N GLY A 7 -10.99 12.10 33.83
CA GLY A 7 -9.95 12.93 34.46
C GLY A 7 -10.00 14.39 33.97
N ARG A 8 -9.07 15.24 34.43
CA ARG A 8 -9.02 16.64 33.98
C ARG A 8 -8.68 16.67 32.48
N VAL A 9 -9.35 17.53 31.73
CA VAL A 9 -9.14 17.71 30.29
C VAL A 9 -7.67 17.99 29.94
N GLU A 10 -6.93 18.64 30.85
CA GLU A 10 -5.49 18.91 30.73
C GLU A 10 -4.63 17.64 30.78
N ASP A 11 -5.02 16.65 31.58
CA ASP A 11 -4.31 15.36 31.70
C ASP A 11 -4.53 14.51 30.44
N VAL A 12 -5.75 14.56 29.90
CA VAL A 12 -6.10 13.94 28.62
C VAL A 12 -5.35 14.62 27.47
N ALA A 13 -5.26 15.96 27.45
CA ALA A 13 -4.45 16.71 26.49
C ALA A 13 -2.94 16.40 26.60
N GLY A 14 -2.42 16.16 27.81
CA GLY A 14 -1.04 15.77 28.07
C GLY A 14 -0.65 14.41 27.47
N LEU A 15 -1.57 13.44 27.48
CA LEU A 15 -1.37 12.13 26.81
C LEU A 15 -1.23 12.25 25.28
N PHE A 16 -1.64 13.37 24.68
CA PHE A 16 -1.50 13.66 23.25
C PHE A 16 -0.29 14.54 22.91
N ALA A 17 0.42 15.08 23.91
CA ALA A 17 1.60 15.92 23.72
C ALA A 17 2.90 15.10 23.61
N GLU A 18 2.94 13.89 24.18
CA GLU A 18 4.10 12.98 24.13
C GLU A 18 4.12 12.14 22.83
N THR A 19 4.34 12.80 21.70
CA THR A 19 4.87 12.13 20.50
C THR A 19 6.34 12.51 20.37
N PRO A 20 7.24 11.56 20.04
CA PRO A 20 8.67 11.87 19.93
C PRO A 20 8.87 12.97 18.88
N GLU A 21 9.70 13.94 19.25
CA GLU A 21 9.94 15.23 18.61
C GLU A 21 9.52 15.34 17.13
N ARG A 22 8.48 16.15 16.89
CA ARG A 22 8.16 16.66 15.55
C ARG A 22 9.39 17.38 15.01
N SER A 23 9.97 16.86 13.93
CA SER A 23 10.83 17.67 13.06
C SER A 23 10.02 18.88 12.60
N ALA A 24 10.54 20.09 12.86
CA ALA A 24 9.89 21.36 12.54
C ALA A 24 9.61 21.56 11.03
N ASP A 25 10.15 20.68 10.17
CA ASP A 25 10.10 20.81 8.71
C ASP A 25 9.08 19.88 8.03
N SER A 26 8.29 19.11 8.78
CA SER A 26 7.20 18.32 8.19
C SER A 26 5.88 19.10 8.26
N PRO A 27 5.28 19.53 7.13
CA PRO A 27 3.96 20.14 7.15
C PRO A 27 2.98 19.11 7.73
N GLY A 28 2.55 19.37 8.97
CA GLY A 28 1.67 18.49 9.74
C GLY A 28 0.46 18.11 8.90
N SER A 29 0.26 16.82 8.71
CA SER A 29 -0.82 16.32 7.90
C SER A 29 -2.14 16.45 8.68
N ASP A 30 -2.96 17.42 8.28
CA ASP A 30 -4.29 17.80 8.80
C ASP A 30 -5.19 16.61 9.20
N TRP A 31 -5.00 15.43 8.61
CA TRP A 31 -5.76 14.23 8.95
C TRP A 31 -5.48 13.66 10.36
N GLU A 32 -4.26 13.78 10.91
CA GLU A 32 -3.94 13.26 12.25
C GLU A 32 -4.66 14.05 13.34
N ASP A 33 -4.68 15.38 13.21
CA ASP A 33 -5.38 16.28 14.13
C ASP A 33 -6.91 16.09 14.02
N ARG A 34 -7.44 15.79 12.83
CA ARG A 34 -8.86 15.43 12.64
C ARG A 34 -9.23 14.08 13.22
N LEU A 35 -8.37 13.06 13.11
CA LEU A 35 -8.58 11.77 13.81
C LEU A 35 -8.54 11.93 15.33
N ARG A 36 -7.73 12.87 15.83
CA ARG A 36 -7.69 13.24 17.24
C ARG A 36 -8.98 13.93 17.67
N ASP A 37 -9.50 14.90 16.92
CA ASP A 37 -10.80 15.56 17.20
C ASP A 37 -11.96 14.56 17.16
N LEU A 38 -11.92 13.62 16.22
CA LEU A 38 -12.90 12.55 16.09
C LEU A 38 -12.88 11.60 17.30
N ALA A 39 -11.70 11.22 17.77
CA ALA A 39 -11.55 10.39 18.95
C ALA A 39 -12.10 11.08 20.21
N VAL A 40 -11.86 12.38 20.36
CA VAL A 40 -12.39 13.21 21.46
C VAL A 40 -13.91 13.29 21.42
N ARG A 41 -14.53 13.57 20.26
CA ARG A 41 -16.00 13.65 20.14
C ARG A 41 -16.69 12.31 20.32
N ALA A 42 -16.08 11.21 19.87
CA ALA A 42 -16.57 9.87 20.13
C ALA A 42 -16.63 9.55 21.65
N VAL A 43 -15.71 10.13 22.42
CA VAL A 43 -15.68 10.01 23.89
C VAL A 43 -16.72 10.87 24.59
N LEU A 44 -17.10 12.01 24.01
CA LEU A 44 -18.14 12.88 24.57
C LEU A 44 -19.57 12.33 24.42
N GLY A 45 -19.74 11.14 23.85
CA GLY A 45 -21.05 10.47 23.78
C GLY A 45 -21.95 11.03 22.67
N GLU A 46 -21.36 11.57 21.60
CA GLU A 46 -22.08 12.04 20.40
C GLU A 46 -21.90 11.05 19.23
N PRO A 47 -22.48 9.83 19.30
CA PRO A 47 -22.18 8.75 18.35
C PRO A 47 -22.55 9.10 16.91
N GLU A 48 -23.63 9.86 16.70
CA GLU A 48 -24.07 10.28 15.37
C GLU A 48 -23.09 11.29 14.74
N GLN A 49 -22.55 12.21 15.55
CA GLN A 49 -21.56 13.19 15.09
C GLN A 49 -20.20 12.53 14.83
N ALA A 50 -19.78 11.60 15.70
CA ALA A 50 -18.56 10.82 15.50
C ALA A 50 -18.64 9.95 14.24
N ALA A 51 -19.79 9.32 13.98
CA ALA A 51 -20.01 8.54 12.76
C ALA A 51 -20.05 9.42 11.51
N MET A 52 -20.66 10.61 11.57
CA MET A 52 -20.68 11.58 10.49
C MET A 52 -19.26 12.06 10.14
N LEU A 53 -18.48 12.44 11.15
CA LEU A 53 -17.09 12.87 10.99
C LEU A 53 -16.20 11.73 10.48
N ALA A 54 -16.40 10.49 10.95
CA ALA A 54 -15.66 9.33 10.45
C ALA A 54 -15.89 9.10 8.96
N ARG A 55 -17.16 9.21 8.52
CA ARG A 55 -17.52 9.11 7.11
C ARG A 55 -16.95 10.27 6.29
N ALA A 56 -16.96 11.50 6.83
CA ALA A 56 -16.39 12.66 6.17
C ALA A 56 -14.86 12.53 6.01
N SER A 57 -14.14 12.20 7.09
CA SER A 57 -12.69 11.97 7.06
C SER A 57 -12.32 10.80 6.16
N ALA A 58 -13.07 9.69 6.19
CA ALA A 58 -12.84 8.56 5.29
C ALA A 58 -12.98 8.98 3.80
N ARG A 59 -14.01 9.75 3.44
CA ARG A 59 -14.19 10.26 2.07
C ARG A 59 -13.07 11.19 1.62
N GLU A 60 -12.59 12.04 2.53
CA GLU A 60 -11.51 12.97 2.24
C GLU A 60 -10.16 12.25 2.11
N LEU A 61 -9.88 11.29 3.01
CA LEU A 61 -8.72 10.38 2.94
C LEU A 61 -8.74 9.55 1.64
N GLN A 62 -9.93 9.13 1.19
CA GLN A 62 -10.12 8.46 -0.12
C GLN A 62 -9.66 9.34 -1.28
N ALA A 63 -9.97 10.64 -1.22
CA ALA A 63 -9.66 11.59 -2.28
C ALA A 63 -8.19 12.03 -2.30
N THR A 64 -7.47 11.94 -1.17
CA THR A 64 -6.11 12.49 -1.04
C THR A 64 -4.98 11.46 -1.09
N LEU A 65 -5.18 10.21 -0.66
CA LEU A 65 -4.05 9.39 -0.21
C LEU A 65 -3.59 8.23 -1.11
N GLY A 66 -4.27 7.90 -2.23
CA GLY A 66 -3.78 6.91 -3.20
C GLY A 66 -3.13 5.65 -2.57
N VAL A 67 -1.85 5.41 -2.86
CA VAL A 67 -1.06 4.24 -2.40
C VAL A 67 -0.72 4.28 -0.89
N ASP A 68 -0.72 5.45 -0.25
CA ASP A 68 -0.44 5.61 1.19
C ASP A 68 -1.67 5.31 2.07
N ALA A 69 -2.84 5.08 1.47
CA ALA A 69 -4.09 4.76 2.19
C ALA A 69 -3.94 3.56 3.13
N LEU A 70 -3.11 2.56 2.79
CA LEU A 70 -2.83 1.39 3.64
C LEU A 70 -2.05 1.75 4.91
N ARG A 71 -1.06 2.64 4.81
CA ARG A 71 -0.26 3.09 5.95
C ARG A 71 -1.09 3.96 6.87
N VAL A 72 -1.89 4.86 6.29
CA VAL A 72 -2.79 5.75 7.03
C VAL A 72 -3.91 4.96 7.70
N MET A 73 -4.49 3.96 7.02
CA MET A 73 -5.49 3.07 7.63
C MET A 73 -4.92 2.25 8.78
N SER A 74 -3.75 1.65 8.59
CA SER A 74 -3.08 0.89 9.65
C SER A 74 -2.73 1.78 10.85
N GLY A 75 -2.22 2.99 10.59
CA GLY A 75 -1.95 4.02 11.60
C GLY A 75 -3.21 4.46 12.35
N SER A 76 -4.30 4.73 11.62
CA SER A 76 -5.60 5.14 12.17
C SER A 76 -6.21 4.05 13.05
N ILE A 77 -6.22 2.80 12.57
CA ILE A 77 -6.68 1.63 13.34
C ILE A 77 -5.82 1.45 14.60
N SER A 78 -4.51 1.61 14.50
CA SER A 78 -3.59 1.48 15.64
C SER A 78 -3.76 2.62 16.66
N TYR A 79 -3.93 3.86 16.19
CA TYR A 79 -4.14 5.05 17.02
C TYR A 79 -5.44 4.94 17.82
N VAL A 80 -6.52 4.57 17.15
CA VAL A 80 -7.84 4.41 17.77
C VAL A 80 -7.84 3.22 18.75
N ARG A 81 -7.09 2.15 18.46
CA ARG A 81 -6.89 1.04 19.42
C ARG A 81 -6.16 1.47 20.69
N ARG A 82 -5.09 2.28 20.59
CA ARG A 82 -4.37 2.81 21.77
C ARG A 82 -5.26 3.74 22.59
N PHE A 83 -5.94 4.66 21.90
CA PHE A 83 -6.91 5.56 22.52
C PHE A 83 -7.99 4.78 23.28
N TRP A 84 -8.53 3.69 22.70
CA TRP A 84 -9.53 2.87 23.38
C TRP A 84 -8.97 1.97 24.48
N ALA A 85 -7.78 1.40 24.34
CA ALA A 85 -7.12 0.66 25.41
C ALA A 85 -7.00 1.49 26.70
N HIS A 86 -6.81 2.81 26.56
CA HIS A 86 -6.77 3.74 27.68
C HIS A 86 -8.15 4.18 28.21
N ASN A 87 -9.23 4.09 27.41
CA ASN A 87 -10.55 4.69 27.73
C ASN A 87 -11.71 3.66 27.89
N LEU A 88 -11.42 2.35 27.91
CA LEU A 88 -12.41 1.26 27.89
C LEU A 88 -13.29 1.10 29.15
N LYS A 89 -13.11 1.91 30.20
CA LYS A 89 -14.05 1.96 31.34
C LYS A 89 -15.26 2.83 31.00
N GLY A 90 -16.16 2.35 30.12
CA GLY A 90 -17.53 2.90 30.03
C GLY A 90 -18.08 3.25 28.64
N ALA A 91 -17.35 3.04 27.55
CA ALA A 91 -17.86 3.38 26.21
C ALA A 91 -19.07 2.48 25.79
N PRO A 92 -20.17 3.05 25.26
CA PRO A 92 -21.35 2.29 24.82
C PRO A 92 -21.06 1.43 23.58
N LYS A 93 -21.57 0.18 23.58
CA LYS A 93 -21.45 -0.79 22.48
C LYS A 93 -21.90 -0.24 21.11
N ALA A 94 -22.95 0.58 21.09
CA ALA A 94 -23.51 1.14 19.85
C ALA A 94 -22.54 2.09 19.11
N SER A 95 -21.74 2.86 19.85
CA SER A 95 -20.74 3.77 19.26
C SER A 95 -19.60 3.00 18.58
N LEU A 96 -19.26 1.82 19.11
CA LEU A 96 -18.28 0.92 18.50
C LEU A 96 -18.81 0.33 17.19
N GLU A 97 -20.06 -0.15 17.19
CA GLU A 97 -20.69 -0.77 16.02
C GLU A 97 -20.80 0.21 14.84
N ALA A 98 -21.28 1.44 15.07
CA ALA A 98 -21.42 2.45 14.03
C ALA A 98 -20.09 2.87 13.39
N TRP A 99 -19.02 2.94 14.18
CA TRP A 99 -17.70 3.27 13.66
C TRP A 99 -17.02 2.09 12.94
N PHE A 100 -17.23 0.85 13.42
CA PHE A 100 -16.78 -0.35 12.72
C PHE A 100 -17.42 -0.49 11.35
N GLU A 101 -18.71 -0.20 11.23
CA GLU A 101 -19.38 -0.18 9.94
C GLU A 101 -18.74 0.85 9.00
N ALA A 102 -18.49 2.07 9.46
CA ALA A 102 -17.83 3.11 8.66
C ALA A 102 -16.40 2.76 8.21
N LEU A 103 -15.57 2.22 9.11
CA LEU A 103 -14.22 1.76 8.75
C LEU A 103 -14.23 0.54 7.83
N THR A 104 -15.19 -0.36 8.01
CA THR A 104 -15.32 -1.56 7.19
C THR A 104 -15.79 -1.18 5.78
N GLU A 105 -16.75 -0.27 5.66
CA GLU A 105 -17.16 0.32 4.38
C GLU A 105 -15.96 0.96 3.66
N TYR A 106 -15.12 1.70 4.39
CA TYR A 106 -13.92 2.32 3.84
C TYR A 106 -12.84 1.30 3.44
N ALA A 107 -12.58 0.29 4.27
CA ALA A 107 -11.64 -0.79 3.97
C ALA A 107 -12.08 -1.61 2.74
N VAL A 108 -13.38 -1.89 2.61
CA VAL A 108 -13.97 -2.54 1.44
C VAL A 108 -13.82 -1.67 0.19
N ALA A 109 -14.03 -0.35 0.29
CA ALA A 109 -13.83 0.58 -0.81
C ALA A 109 -12.36 0.64 -1.28
N LEU A 110 -11.40 0.38 -0.38
CA LEU A 110 -9.97 0.27 -0.69
C LEU A 110 -9.53 -1.12 -1.15
N SER A 111 -10.46 -2.02 -1.47
CA SER A 111 -10.18 -3.43 -1.82
C SER A 111 -9.43 -4.21 -0.73
N TYR A 112 -9.48 -3.74 0.52
CA TYR A 112 -8.98 -4.49 1.66
C TYR A 112 -9.99 -5.58 2.01
N SER A 113 -9.51 -6.79 2.28
CA SER A 113 -10.40 -7.88 2.65
C SER A 113 -11.13 -7.53 3.95
N ARG A 114 -12.46 -7.36 3.87
CA ARG A 114 -13.37 -7.21 5.02
C ARG A 114 -13.00 -8.18 6.16
N ARG A 115 -12.59 -9.39 5.78
CA ARG A 115 -12.13 -10.50 6.63
C ARG A 115 -10.86 -10.20 7.43
N LEU A 116 -9.89 -9.49 6.86
CA LEU A 116 -8.64 -9.12 7.55
C LEU A 116 -8.88 -8.04 8.61
N CYS A 117 -9.76 -7.08 8.30
CA CYS A 117 -10.19 -6.06 9.26
C CYS A 117 -10.94 -6.69 10.43
N THR A 118 -11.98 -7.51 10.17
CA THR A 118 -12.77 -8.14 11.23
C THR A 118 -11.96 -9.10 12.10
N ARG A 119 -11.04 -9.90 11.51
CA ARG A 119 -10.15 -10.77 12.30
C ARG A 119 -9.16 -9.99 13.16
N SER A 120 -8.57 -8.91 12.64
CA SER A 120 -7.62 -8.08 13.40
C SER A 120 -8.27 -7.43 14.62
N VAL A 121 -9.56 -7.09 14.52
CA VAL A 121 -10.38 -6.53 15.59
C VAL A 121 -10.80 -7.63 16.58
N ALA A 122 -11.26 -8.78 16.10
CA ALA A 122 -11.61 -9.92 16.96
C ALA A 122 -10.43 -10.32 17.87
N CYS A 123 -9.21 -10.38 17.31
CA CYS A 123 -7.99 -10.62 18.10
C CYS A 123 -7.73 -9.51 19.13
N ALA A 124 -8.04 -8.25 18.84
CA ALA A 124 -7.95 -7.15 19.80
C ALA A 124 -8.89 -7.36 20.98
N VAL A 125 -10.16 -7.62 20.67
CA VAL A 125 -11.24 -7.78 21.64
C VAL A 125 -10.94 -8.94 22.60
N GLN A 126 -10.45 -10.06 22.07
CA GLN A 126 -10.11 -11.22 22.88
C GLN A 126 -8.92 -10.97 23.82
N ARG A 127 -7.93 -10.17 23.39
CA ARG A 127 -6.74 -9.84 24.19
C ARG A 127 -7.05 -8.85 25.31
N GLU A 128 -7.83 -7.81 25.00
CA GLU A 128 -8.09 -6.71 25.93
C GLU A 128 -9.29 -6.96 26.86
N ARG A 129 -10.18 -7.90 26.52
CA ARG A 129 -11.28 -8.37 27.40
C ARG A 129 -11.11 -9.87 27.72
N PRO A 130 -10.18 -10.23 28.62
CA PRO A 130 -10.03 -11.62 29.05
C PRO A 130 -11.31 -12.07 29.75
N GLY A 131 -12.01 -13.07 29.20
CA GLY A 131 -13.26 -13.58 29.76
C GLY A 131 -14.20 -14.21 28.73
N SER A 132 -15.33 -14.74 29.19
CA SER A 132 -16.36 -15.32 28.32
C SER A 132 -17.01 -14.29 27.40
N GLU A 133 -17.19 -13.05 27.87
CA GLU A 133 -17.80 -11.97 27.10
C GLU A 133 -16.90 -11.49 25.94
N GLY A 134 -15.60 -11.27 26.19
CA GLY A 134 -14.64 -10.91 25.14
C GLY A 134 -14.45 -12.03 24.11
N ARG A 135 -14.44 -13.29 24.55
CA ARG A 135 -14.42 -14.44 23.64
C ARG A 135 -15.68 -14.53 22.76
N ARG A 136 -16.85 -14.28 23.34
CA ARG A 136 -18.12 -14.26 22.58
C ARG A 136 -18.16 -13.13 21.55
N LEU A 137 -17.74 -11.92 21.94
CA LEU A 137 -17.71 -10.77 21.04
C LEU A 137 -16.68 -10.96 19.91
N ALA A 138 -15.50 -11.51 20.20
CA ALA A 138 -14.52 -11.86 19.19
C ALA A 138 -15.03 -12.94 18.22
N ALA A 139 -15.77 -13.94 18.72
CA ALA A 139 -16.37 -14.99 17.91
C ALA A 139 -17.46 -14.44 16.97
N ASP A 140 -18.37 -13.59 17.46
CA ASP A 140 -19.40 -12.94 16.62
C ASP A 140 -18.76 -12.09 15.51
N LEU A 141 -17.71 -11.34 15.83
CA LEU A 141 -16.98 -10.51 14.86
C LEU A 141 -16.25 -11.36 13.80
N ALA A 142 -15.67 -12.50 14.21
CA ALA A 142 -15.01 -13.43 13.30
C ALA A 142 -16.02 -14.14 12.39
N GLN A 143 -17.16 -14.61 12.92
CA GLN A 143 -18.22 -15.27 12.14
C GLN A 143 -18.78 -14.36 11.04
N ARG A 144 -18.97 -13.07 11.31
CA ARG A 144 -19.40 -12.08 10.30
C ARG A 144 -18.36 -11.86 9.18
N GLY A 145 -17.12 -12.28 9.38
CA GLY A 145 -16.07 -12.24 8.36
C GLY A 145 -15.95 -13.50 7.51
N ASP A 146 -16.61 -14.60 7.88
CA ASP A 146 -16.31 -15.97 7.39
C ASP A 146 -17.41 -16.60 6.51
N GLU A 147 -18.41 -15.85 6.03
CA GLU A 147 -19.50 -16.40 5.17
C GLU A 147 -19.06 -16.92 3.78
N GLU A 148 -17.77 -16.86 3.42
CA GLU A 148 -17.20 -17.61 2.29
C GLU A 148 -16.02 -18.49 2.77
N SER A 149 -16.31 -19.77 3.04
CA SER A 149 -15.33 -20.71 3.61
C SER A 149 -14.37 -21.29 2.55
N VAL A 150 -13.14 -20.78 2.54
CA VAL A 150 -11.96 -21.57 2.17
C VAL A 150 -11.21 -21.88 3.46
N ASP A 151 -10.92 -23.17 3.67
CA ASP A 151 -10.29 -23.73 4.85
C ASP A 151 -8.84 -23.22 4.99
N TYR A 152 -8.64 -22.23 5.87
CA TYR A 152 -7.31 -21.75 6.27
C TYR A 152 -6.94 -22.38 7.62
N GLY A 153 -6.59 -23.67 7.59
CA GLY A 153 -5.97 -24.38 8.70
C GLY A 153 -4.52 -23.94 8.91
N ALA A 154 -4.31 -22.75 9.49
CA ALA A 154 -3.11 -22.36 10.22
C ALA A 154 -3.31 -20.95 10.80
N THR A 155 -4.13 -20.85 11.85
CA THR A 155 -4.06 -19.72 12.77
C THR A 155 -2.65 -19.66 13.34
N CYS A 156 -1.86 -18.67 12.90
CA CYS A 156 -0.59 -18.34 13.53
C CYS A 156 -0.92 -17.65 14.87
N THR A 157 -1.34 -18.45 15.85
CA THR A 157 -1.70 -18.03 17.22
C THR A 157 -0.49 -17.94 18.14
N ASP A 158 0.69 -18.36 17.69
CA ASP A 158 1.93 -18.08 18.39
C ASP A 158 2.46 -16.74 17.89
N ALA A 159 2.18 -15.67 18.64
CA ALA A 159 2.79 -14.38 18.41
C ALA A 159 4.31 -14.51 18.55
N TYR A 160 5.07 -14.07 17.53
CA TYR A 160 6.51 -13.96 17.64
C TYR A 160 6.88 -13.02 18.79
N VAL A 161 7.82 -13.42 19.63
CA VAL A 161 8.34 -12.61 20.74
C VAL A 161 9.72 -12.06 20.41
N ALA A 162 10.13 -10.99 21.10
CA ALA A 162 11.48 -10.47 20.97
C ALA A 162 12.52 -11.57 21.28
N GLY A 163 13.51 -11.71 20.41
CA GLY A 163 14.51 -12.77 20.44
C GLY A 163 14.17 -14.00 19.59
N ASP A 164 12.93 -14.16 19.12
CA ASP A 164 12.58 -15.28 18.24
C ASP A 164 13.37 -15.22 16.93
N ARG A 165 14.01 -16.35 16.59
CA ARG A 165 14.66 -16.52 15.28
C ARG A 165 13.59 -16.72 14.21
N VAL A 166 13.76 -16.04 13.09
CA VAL A 166 12.84 -16.08 11.95
C VAL A 166 13.60 -16.17 10.63
N ARG A 167 12.93 -16.65 9.59
CA ARG A 167 13.39 -16.64 8.20
C ARG A 167 12.46 -15.82 7.34
N SER A 168 13.04 -15.04 6.43
CA SER A 168 12.29 -14.28 5.43
C SER A 168 11.63 -15.21 4.41
N LEU A 169 10.36 -14.93 4.09
CA LEU A 169 9.61 -15.56 3.01
C LEU A 169 9.46 -14.65 1.79
N VAL A 170 10.19 -13.53 1.72
CA VAL A 170 10.06 -12.55 0.64
C VAL A 170 11.44 -12.05 0.21
N ASN A 171 11.52 -11.63 -1.05
CA ASN A 171 12.66 -10.88 -1.57
C ASN A 171 12.30 -9.38 -1.62
N MET A 172 13.07 -8.55 -0.93
CA MET A 172 12.92 -7.09 -0.97
C MET A 172 14.22 -6.45 -1.42
N ALA A 173 14.22 -5.98 -2.65
CA ALA A 173 15.33 -5.29 -3.27
C ALA A 173 15.39 -3.79 -2.91
N GLY A 174 14.40 -3.21 -2.22
CA GLY A 174 14.29 -1.75 -2.02
C GLY A 174 14.86 -1.20 -0.70
N LEU A 175 15.61 -2.00 0.08
CA LEU A 175 16.07 -1.55 1.39
C LEU A 175 17.33 -0.66 1.27
N PRO A 176 17.50 0.33 2.16
CA PRO A 176 18.69 1.19 2.13
C PRO A 176 19.95 0.35 2.35
N ASN A 177 20.83 0.31 1.35
CA ASN A 177 22.16 -0.32 1.37
C ASN A 177 22.22 -1.86 1.35
N TRP A 178 21.09 -2.57 1.30
CA TRP A 178 21.09 -4.04 1.20
C TRP A 178 19.79 -4.57 0.60
N ALA A 179 19.77 -5.84 0.23
CA ALA A 179 18.57 -6.55 -0.20
C ALA A 179 18.27 -7.71 0.76
N LEU A 180 17.00 -7.84 1.14
CA LEU A 180 16.51 -8.98 1.89
C LEU A 180 16.16 -10.09 0.91
N HIS A 181 16.71 -11.28 1.13
CA HIS A 181 16.43 -12.45 0.32
C HIS A 181 15.52 -13.42 1.05
N GLU A 182 14.79 -14.22 0.29
CA GLU A 182 14.09 -15.37 0.82
C GLU A 182 15.09 -16.34 1.48
N GLY A 183 14.76 -16.79 2.69
CA GLY A 183 15.61 -17.64 3.50
C GLY A 183 16.61 -16.91 4.40
N ASP A 184 16.79 -15.59 4.24
CA ASP A 184 17.62 -14.79 5.15
C ASP A 184 17.12 -14.97 6.60
N GLU A 185 18.04 -15.24 7.52
CA GLU A 185 17.74 -15.43 8.94
C GLU A 185 17.87 -14.11 9.70
N GLY A 186 16.92 -13.86 10.60
CA GLY A 186 16.92 -12.71 11.50
C GLY A 186 16.37 -13.05 12.87
N ALA A 187 16.36 -12.06 13.75
CA ALA A 187 15.73 -12.14 15.07
C ALA A 187 14.71 -11.02 15.23
N VAL A 188 13.56 -11.32 15.83
CA VAL A 188 12.55 -10.31 16.15
C VAL A 188 13.11 -9.41 17.26
N GLU A 189 13.24 -8.11 17.01
CA GLU A 189 13.69 -7.15 18.03
C GLU A 189 12.54 -6.73 18.92
N ALA A 190 11.39 -6.46 18.29
CA ALA A 190 10.17 -6.07 18.96
C ALA A 190 8.97 -6.49 18.11
N PRO A 191 7.84 -6.86 18.73
CA PRO A 191 6.57 -6.86 18.02
C PRO A 191 6.40 -5.49 17.35
N GLY A 192 6.08 -5.48 16.06
CA GLY A 192 6.11 -4.25 15.29
C GLY A 192 5.14 -3.21 15.85
N PRO A 193 5.38 -1.90 15.60
CA PRO A 193 4.46 -0.83 16.03
C PRO A 193 3.06 -0.95 15.41
N LEU A 194 2.93 -1.79 14.36
CA LEU A 194 1.71 -2.11 13.65
C LEU A 194 1.33 -3.57 13.89
N HIS A 195 0.07 -3.82 14.26
CA HIS A 195 -0.45 -5.17 14.43
C HIS A 195 -0.27 -6.01 13.16
N GLY A 196 0.20 -7.24 13.32
CA GLY A 196 0.46 -8.14 12.20
C GLY A 196 1.81 -7.93 11.51
N CYS A 197 2.69 -7.10 12.09
CA CYS A 197 4.09 -6.95 11.67
C CYS A 197 5.06 -7.18 12.84
N ALA A 198 6.32 -7.46 12.52
CA ALA A 198 7.43 -7.52 13.46
C ALA A 198 8.60 -6.66 12.97
N SER A 199 9.30 -5.99 13.89
CA SER A 199 10.63 -5.42 13.60
C SER A 199 11.65 -6.53 13.72
N ILE A 200 12.41 -6.77 12.66
CA ILE A 200 13.31 -7.92 12.57
C ILE A 200 14.71 -7.43 12.21
N CYS A 201 15.67 -7.75 13.06
CA CYS A 201 17.08 -7.55 12.79
C CYS A 201 17.59 -8.72 11.97
N PHE A 202 17.89 -8.47 10.70
CA PHE A 202 18.71 -9.36 9.91
C PHE A 202 20.18 -8.94 10.06
N ASN A 203 21.13 -9.84 9.77
CA ASN A 203 22.57 -9.56 9.91
C ASN A 203 23.04 -8.30 9.15
N LYS A 204 22.24 -7.80 8.20
CA LYS A 204 22.54 -6.64 7.34
C LYS A 204 21.79 -5.37 7.76
N GLY A 205 20.77 -5.47 8.62
CA GLY A 205 19.96 -4.34 9.07
C GLY A 205 18.57 -4.75 9.57
N THR A 206 17.86 -3.76 10.11
CA THR A 206 16.50 -3.95 10.65
C THR A 206 15.44 -3.60 9.61
N VAL A 207 14.40 -4.41 9.52
CA VAL A 207 13.24 -4.15 8.66
C VAL A 207 11.94 -4.59 9.33
N VAL A 208 10.86 -3.85 9.07
CA VAL A 208 9.52 -4.21 9.55
C VAL A 208 8.83 -5.06 8.49
N LEU A 209 8.56 -6.33 8.81
CA LEU A 209 7.86 -7.26 7.91
C LEU A 209 6.52 -7.69 8.49
N PRO A 210 5.50 -7.92 7.63
CA PRO A 210 4.30 -8.64 8.03
C PRO A 210 4.65 -10.03 8.60
N LEU A 211 3.98 -10.47 9.66
CA LEU A 211 4.21 -11.78 10.31
C LEU A 211 4.05 -12.99 9.36
N THR A 212 3.32 -12.77 8.29
CA THR A 212 3.07 -13.68 7.18
C THR A 212 4.19 -13.76 6.15
N ASP A 213 5.07 -12.76 6.12
CA ASP A 213 6.26 -12.71 5.25
C ASP A 213 7.49 -13.26 5.98
N ILE A 214 7.29 -13.86 7.16
CA ILE A 214 8.30 -14.57 7.93
C ILE A 214 7.77 -15.90 8.47
N CYS A 215 8.68 -16.81 8.77
CA CYS A 215 8.39 -18.08 9.43
C CYS A 215 9.46 -18.41 10.47
N ARG A 216 9.18 -19.35 11.38
CA ARG A 216 10.25 -19.94 12.20
C ARG A 216 11.20 -20.74 11.30
N PRO A 217 12.52 -20.80 11.59
CA PRO A 217 13.48 -21.52 10.76
C PRO A 217 13.10 -22.98 10.48
N ARG A 218 12.51 -23.67 11.47
CA ARG A 218 12.05 -25.06 11.33
C ARG A 218 10.87 -25.25 10.38
N ASP A 219 10.07 -24.20 10.17
CA ASP A 219 8.87 -24.24 9.31
C ASP A 219 9.20 -23.79 7.88
N PHE A 220 10.42 -23.31 7.62
CA PHE A 220 10.80 -22.68 6.36
C PHE A 220 10.68 -23.64 5.17
N GLU A 221 11.25 -24.83 5.27
CA GLU A 221 11.20 -25.82 4.18
C GLU A 221 9.76 -26.22 3.84
N GLU A 222 8.92 -26.46 4.85
CA GLU A 222 7.51 -26.79 4.64
C GLU A 222 6.76 -25.65 3.93
N ARG A 223 6.98 -24.41 4.38
CA ARG A 223 6.40 -23.21 3.76
C ARG A 223 6.85 -23.04 2.31
N MET A 224 8.11 -23.34 2.02
CA MET A 224 8.68 -23.27 0.68
C MET A 224 8.16 -24.40 -0.23
N CYS A 225 8.03 -25.64 0.28
CA CYS A 225 7.41 -26.74 -0.44
C CYS A 225 5.96 -26.41 -0.86
N GLY A 226 5.20 -25.73 0.01
CA GLY A 226 3.85 -25.24 -0.31
C GLY A 226 3.80 -24.26 -1.49
N ARG A 227 4.87 -23.49 -1.70
CA ARG A 227 5.04 -22.49 -2.77
C ARG A 227 5.61 -23.06 -4.06
N GLY A 228 6.03 -24.33 -4.04
CA GLY A 228 6.54 -25.04 -5.21
C GLY A 228 5.46 -25.36 -6.26
N LYS A 229 4.18 -25.22 -5.91
CA LYS A 229 3.06 -25.68 -6.74
C LYS A 229 2.48 -24.54 -7.61
N PRO A 230 2.13 -24.79 -8.89
CA PRO A 230 1.65 -23.75 -9.82
C PRO A 230 0.43 -22.97 -9.32
N CYS A 231 0.32 -21.69 -9.65
CA CYS A 231 -0.84 -20.85 -9.32
C CYS A 231 -1.20 -19.96 -10.50
N ARG A 232 -2.46 -19.98 -10.94
CA ARG A 232 -2.98 -19.09 -12.01
C ARG A 232 -2.10 -19.07 -13.28
N GLY A 233 -1.58 -20.23 -13.66
CA GLY A 233 -0.69 -20.38 -14.84
C GLY A 233 0.78 -20.03 -14.59
N PHE A 234 1.19 -19.74 -13.35
CA PHE A 234 2.57 -19.48 -12.97
C PHE A 234 3.17 -20.62 -12.16
N ALA A 235 4.36 -21.09 -12.52
CA ALA A 235 5.09 -22.15 -11.83
C ALA A 235 6.55 -21.76 -11.54
N PRO A 236 7.16 -22.26 -10.44
CA PRO A 236 8.61 -22.14 -10.25
C PRO A 236 9.38 -22.69 -11.45
N GLY A 237 10.45 -22.00 -11.83
CA GLY A 237 11.24 -22.29 -13.02
C GLY A 237 10.69 -21.67 -14.31
N GLN A 238 9.46 -21.17 -14.35
CA GLN A 238 8.90 -20.52 -15.55
C GLN A 238 9.57 -19.17 -15.83
N LEU A 239 9.79 -18.87 -17.11
CA LEU A 239 10.23 -17.55 -17.58
C LEU A 239 9.05 -16.59 -17.66
N VAL A 240 9.27 -15.39 -17.17
CA VAL A 240 8.29 -14.30 -17.17
C VAL A 240 8.96 -12.98 -17.50
N ARG A 241 8.16 -12.01 -17.95
CA ARG A 241 8.58 -10.62 -18.12
C ARG A 241 7.88 -9.71 -17.12
N SER A 242 8.59 -8.72 -16.61
CA SER A 242 8.02 -7.70 -15.74
C SER A 242 7.06 -6.78 -16.50
N LEU A 243 5.83 -6.61 -16.02
CA LEU A 243 4.87 -5.62 -16.51
C LEU A 243 5.02 -4.25 -15.83
N VAL A 244 5.95 -4.14 -14.86
CA VAL A 244 6.18 -2.93 -14.08
C VAL A 244 7.64 -2.49 -14.14
N SER A 245 7.86 -1.21 -13.88
CA SER A 245 9.19 -0.67 -13.58
C SER A 245 9.25 -0.36 -12.08
N ALA A 246 10.36 -0.67 -11.42
CA ALA A 246 10.53 -0.41 -10.00
C ALA A 246 11.97 0.00 -9.66
N ALA A 247 12.13 0.93 -8.73
CA ALA A 247 13.43 1.25 -8.16
C ALA A 247 13.82 0.12 -7.19
N CYS A 248 14.74 -0.73 -7.64
CA CYS A 248 15.24 -1.88 -6.90
C CYS A 248 16.76 -1.79 -6.75
N HIS A 249 17.31 -2.50 -5.78
CA HIS A 249 18.75 -2.70 -5.56
C HIS A 249 19.11 -4.16 -5.95
N PRO A 250 20.22 -4.41 -6.65
CA PRO A 250 21.31 -3.48 -6.97
C PRO A 250 21.01 -2.51 -8.12
N ARG A 251 19.97 -2.76 -8.91
CA ARG A 251 19.58 -1.94 -10.07
C ARG A 251 18.07 -1.89 -10.22
N ALA A 252 17.58 -0.85 -10.91
CA ALA A 252 16.16 -0.71 -11.22
C ALA A 252 15.66 -1.90 -12.06
N LEU A 253 14.45 -2.38 -11.72
CA LEU A 253 13.72 -3.33 -12.54
C LEU A 253 13.09 -2.57 -13.71
N ALA A 254 13.52 -2.91 -14.93
CA ALA A 254 12.91 -2.39 -16.14
C ALA A 254 11.68 -3.21 -16.54
N ARG A 255 10.67 -2.54 -17.10
CA ARG A 255 9.55 -3.22 -17.76
C ARG A 255 10.04 -4.03 -18.94
N GLY A 256 9.47 -5.21 -19.14
CA GLY A 256 9.88 -6.16 -20.17
C GLY A 256 11.12 -6.98 -19.81
N LEU A 257 11.80 -6.68 -18.69
CA LEU A 257 12.94 -7.47 -18.23
C LEU A 257 12.47 -8.91 -17.97
N GLU A 258 13.19 -9.87 -18.54
CA GLU A 258 12.93 -11.29 -18.40
C GLU A 258 13.55 -11.83 -17.12
N GLY A 259 12.84 -12.70 -16.43
CA GLY A 259 13.28 -13.35 -15.21
C GLY A 259 12.65 -14.72 -15.02
N ARG A 260 13.20 -15.50 -14.10
CA ARG A 260 12.72 -16.84 -13.76
C ARG A 260 12.04 -16.83 -12.41
N ILE A 261 10.83 -17.39 -12.34
CA ILE A 261 10.12 -17.54 -11.07
C ILE A 261 10.89 -18.51 -10.17
N THR A 262 11.22 -18.10 -8.96
CA THR A 262 11.83 -18.98 -7.94
C THR A 262 10.80 -19.54 -6.97
N ALA A 263 9.75 -18.78 -6.66
CA ALA A 263 8.66 -19.22 -5.78
C ALA A 263 7.33 -18.53 -6.12
N VAL A 264 6.21 -19.18 -5.81
CA VAL A 264 4.86 -18.64 -6.01
C VAL A 264 4.09 -18.61 -4.69
N ASP A 265 3.72 -17.42 -4.22
CA ASP A 265 2.84 -17.24 -3.07
C ASP A 265 1.37 -17.19 -3.51
N ARG A 266 0.72 -18.35 -3.42
CA ARG A 266 -0.68 -18.56 -3.80
C ARG A 266 -1.65 -17.73 -2.98
N THR A 267 -1.38 -17.64 -1.68
CA THR A 267 -2.26 -17.00 -0.70
C THR A 267 -2.34 -15.50 -0.96
N ARG A 268 -1.22 -14.91 -1.39
CA ARG A 268 -1.10 -13.46 -1.57
C ARG A 268 -1.14 -13.02 -3.02
N GLY A 269 -1.14 -13.96 -3.95
CA GLY A 269 -1.01 -13.69 -5.37
C GLY A 269 0.30 -12.97 -5.70
N ARG A 270 1.41 -13.44 -5.13
CA ARG A 270 2.76 -12.88 -5.37
C ARG A 270 3.68 -13.94 -5.97
N VAL A 271 4.74 -13.49 -6.62
CA VAL A 271 5.81 -14.34 -7.14
C VAL A 271 7.16 -13.75 -6.78
N ASN A 272 8.11 -14.63 -6.47
CA ASN A 272 9.51 -14.29 -6.39
C ASN A 272 10.14 -14.56 -7.75
N VAL A 273 10.80 -13.55 -8.32
CA VAL A 273 11.41 -13.64 -9.65
C VAL A 273 12.87 -13.25 -9.55
N ASP A 274 13.74 -14.08 -10.13
CA ASP A 274 15.15 -13.80 -10.36
C ASP A 274 15.32 -13.27 -11.79
N PHE A 275 15.56 -11.97 -11.92
CA PHE A 275 15.80 -11.28 -13.19
C PHE A 275 17.28 -11.32 -13.61
N GLY A 276 18.12 -12.05 -12.88
CA GLY A 276 19.56 -12.14 -13.10
C GLY A 276 20.24 -10.76 -13.17
N GLY A 277 21.41 -10.76 -13.82
CA GLY A 277 22.21 -9.55 -14.02
C GLY A 277 23.68 -9.79 -13.70
N THR A 278 24.50 -9.87 -14.74
CA THR A 278 25.93 -9.55 -14.65
C THR A 278 26.06 -8.03 -14.71
N ASN A 279 26.63 -7.40 -13.68
CA ASN A 279 26.97 -5.98 -13.80
C ASN A 279 28.12 -5.82 -14.82
N ASP A 280 28.32 -4.62 -15.37
CA ASP A 280 29.38 -4.33 -16.36
C ASP A 280 30.81 -4.68 -15.87
N ASN A 281 30.98 -4.88 -14.56
CA ASN A 281 32.22 -5.28 -13.90
C ASN A 281 32.34 -6.81 -13.65
N GLY A 282 31.42 -7.63 -14.17
CA GLY A 282 31.42 -9.09 -13.99
C GLY A 282 31.06 -9.56 -12.56
N THR A 283 30.78 -8.66 -11.63
CA THR A 283 30.22 -8.98 -10.32
C THR A 283 28.69 -9.12 -10.44
N GLU A 284 28.20 -10.34 -10.33
CA GLU A 284 26.77 -10.70 -10.44
C GLU A 284 25.96 -10.09 -9.29
N GLY A 285 25.23 -9.02 -9.58
CA GLY A 285 24.16 -8.54 -8.71
C GLY A 285 22.84 -9.12 -9.16
N ALA A 286 22.58 -10.39 -8.84
CA ALA A 286 21.30 -11.04 -9.17
C ALA A 286 20.12 -10.22 -8.63
N LEU A 287 19.28 -9.69 -9.52
CA LEU A 287 18.11 -8.91 -9.14
C LEU A 287 16.96 -9.86 -8.79
N ARG A 288 16.73 -10.07 -7.50
CA ARG A 288 15.62 -10.89 -6.98
C ARG A 288 14.54 -10.00 -6.37
N VAL A 289 13.32 -10.10 -6.90
CA VAL A 289 12.21 -9.22 -6.50
C VAL A 289 10.94 -10.02 -6.27
N THR A 290 10.19 -9.66 -5.22
CA THR A 290 8.82 -10.14 -5.02
C THR A 290 7.85 -9.20 -5.76
N LEU A 291 7.09 -9.73 -6.71
CA LEU A 291 6.10 -8.98 -7.50
C LEU A 291 4.69 -9.55 -7.30
N LEU A 292 3.66 -8.78 -7.63
CA LEU A 292 2.30 -9.33 -7.74
C LEU A 292 2.20 -10.22 -8.98
N LEU A 293 1.32 -11.22 -8.95
CA LEU A 293 1.00 -12.04 -10.13
C LEU A 293 0.50 -11.21 -11.31
N SER A 294 -0.16 -10.08 -11.04
CA SER A 294 -0.61 -9.12 -12.07
C SER A 294 0.53 -8.31 -12.67
N ASP A 295 1.69 -8.26 -12.02
CA ASP A 295 2.86 -7.47 -12.41
C ASP A 295 3.88 -8.27 -13.22
N VAL A 296 3.57 -9.53 -13.52
CA VAL A 296 4.38 -10.40 -14.38
C VAL A 296 3.50 -11.01 -15.47
N SER A 297 4.12 -11.32 -16.61
CA SER A 297 3.46 -12.03 -17.69
C SER A 297 4.33 -13.22 -18.14
N PRO A 298 3.73 -14.35 -18.54
CA PRO A 298 4.42 -15.29 -19.42
C PRO A 298 5.00 -14.52 -20.62
N VAL A 299 6.18 -14.93 -21.07
CA VAL A 299 6.92 -14.26 -22.16
C VAL A 299 6.03 -14.12 -23.42
N GLU A 300 5.23 -15.15 -23.70
CA GLU A 300 4.45 -15.27 -24.94
C GLU A 300 3.19 -14.41 -24.93
N GLU A 301 2.73 -14.02 -23.74
CA GLU A 301 1.54 -13.19 -23.54
C GLU A 301 1.91 -11.72 -23.23
N PHE A 302 3.20 -11.41 -23.19
CA PHE A 302 3.69 -10.15 -22.65
C PHE A 302 3.11 -8.93 -23.34
N GLU A 303 3.15 -8.87 -24.68
CA GLU A 303 2.66 -7.71 -25.43
C GLU A 303 1.16 -7.49 -25.27
N ALA A 304 0.38 -8.59 -25.31
CA ALA A 304 -1.07 -8.51 -25.14
C ALA A 304 -1.44 -8.04 -23.72
N LYS A 305 -0.78 -8.58 -22.69
CA LYS A 305 -1.00 -8.16 -21.29
C LYS A 305 -0.51 -6.75 -21.03
N LEU A 306 0.62 -6.36 -21.62
CA LEU A 306 1.15 -5.00 -21.50
C LEU A 306 0.18 -3.99 -22.11
N GLN A 307 -0.34 -4.28 -23.30
CA GLN A 307 -1.33 -3.43 -23.98
C GLN A 307 -2.63 -3.33 -23.17
N SER A 308 -3.19 -4.46 -22.72
CA SER A 308 -4.39 -4.46 -21.88
C SER A 308 -4.18 -3.67 -20.58
N ARG A 309 -3.01 -3.80 -19.94
CA ARG A 309 -2.67 -3.03 -18.75
C ARG A 309 -2.52 -1.54 -19.06
N ARG A 310 -1.91 -1.19 -20.20
CA ARG A 310 -1.80 0.21 -20.66
C ARG A 310 -3.17 0.84 -20.78
N GLU A 311 -4.11 0.16 -21.43
CA GLU A 311 -5.49 0.63 -21.60
C GLU A 311 -6.19 0.81 -20.25
N ALA A 312 -6.05 -0.15 -19.33
CA ALA A 312 -6.59 -0.06 -17.97
C ALA A 312 -6.00 1.13 -17.17
N LEU A 313 -4.76 1.52 -17.46
CA LEU A 313 -4.09 2.68 -16.85
C LEU A 313 -4.31 3.98 -17.64
N GLY A 314 -5.20 3.97 -18.63
CA GLY A 314 -5.57 5.15 -19.41
C GLY A 314 -4.54 5.59 -20.45
N GLY A 315 -3.68 4.67 -20.89
CA GLY A 315 -2.73 4.87 -21.99
C GLY A 315 -1.28 5.01 -21.57
N PHE A 316 -1.00 5.17 -20.28
CA PHE A 316 0.32 5.58 -19.79
C PHE A 316 0.82 4.69 -18.65
N PHE A 317 2.13 4.67 -18.46
CA PHE A 317 2.77 4.12 -17.29
C PHE A 317 3.73 5.13 -16.65
N VAL A 318 3.97 4.96 -15.35
CA VAL A 318 4.99 5.74 -14.62
C VAL A 318 6.38 5.46 -15.20
N GLY A 319 7.16 6.52 -15.34
CA GLY A 319 8.50 6.52 -15.94
C GLY A 319 8.51 6.65 -17.47
N GLU A 320 7.35 6.69 -18.13
CA GLU A 320 7.31 6.87 -19.58
C GLU A 320 7.55 8.31 -20.00
N SER A 321 8.28 8.46 -21.09
CA SER A 321 8.44 9.74 -21.77
C SER A 321 7.17 10.08 -22.56
N VAL A 322 6.71 11.31 -22.41
CA VAL A 322 5.51 11.86 -23.04
C VAL A 322 5.78 13.25 -23.58
N ARG A 323 4.93 13.71 -24.50
CA ARG A 323 4.92 15.10 -24.97
C ARG A 323 3.63 15.81 -24.58
N SER A 324 3.75 17.08 -24.24
CA SER A 324 2.61 17.96 -24.03
C SER A 324 1.89 18.24 -25.34
N LEU A 325 0.57 18.10 -25.36
CA LEU A 325 -0.30 18.53 -26.46
C LEU A 325 -0.98 19.88 -26.16
N ILE A 326 -0.58 20.58 -25.11
CA ILE A 326 -1.14 21.88 -24.75
C ILE A 326 -0.05 22.90 -24.43
N PHE A 327 -0.44 24.17 -24.46
CA PHE A 327 0.37 25.29 -24.01
C PHE A 327 -0.27 25.86 -22.73
N LEU A 328 0.50 26.00 -21.66
CA LEU A 328 0.06 26.62 -20.41
C LEU A 328 0.94 27.82 -20.07
N PRO A 329 0.49 29.06 -20.32
CA PRO A 329 1.33 30.25 -20.16
C PRO A 329 1.61 30.64 -18.71
N LEU A 330 0.76 30.23 -17.76
CA LEU A 330 0.74 30.74 -16.38
C LEU A 330 1.17 29.69 -15.36
N GLN A 331 2.24 28.95 -15.64
CA GLN A 331 2.82 27.99 -14.69
C GLN A 331 3.87 28.67 -13.80
N ALA A 332 3.89 28.30 -12.52
CA ALA A 332 4.53 29.08 -11.45
C ALA A 332 6.04 29.35 -11.66
N SER A 333 6.78 28.42 -12.27
CA SER A 333 8.21 28.58 -12.56
C SER A 333 8.50 29.01 -14.00
N ARG A 334 7.75 28.48 -14.98
CA ARG A 334 7.88 28.78 -16.42
C ARG A 334 6.69 28.23 -17.21
N PRO A 335 6.35 28.78 -18.39
CA PRO A 335 5.27 28.24 -19.21
C PRO A 335 5.55 26.80 -19.68
N LEU A 336 4.50 25.98 -19.77
CA LEU A 336 4.56 24.69 -20.45
C LEU A 336 4.37 24.89 -21.94
N LEU A 337 5.38 24.53 -22.74
CA LEU A 337 5.33 24.63 -24.19
C LEU A 337 4.58 23.43 -24.81
N PHE A 338 3.92 23.68 -25.94
CA PHE A 338 3.41 22.59 -26.78
C PHE A 338 4.58 21.76 -27.31
N GLY A 339 4.46 20.43 -27.25
CA GLY A 339 5.53 19.50 -27.60
C GLY A 339 6.63 19.35 -26.56
N ALA A 340 6.53 20.02 -25.40
CA ALA A 340 7.49 19.85 -24.31
C ALA A 340 7.56 18.39 -23.89
N GLU A 341 8.78 17.87 -23.76
CA GLU A 341 9.04 16.50 -23.33
C GLU A 341 9.06 16.40 -21.80
N GLY A 342 8.45 15.36 -21.29
CA GLY A 342 8.39 15.08 -19.86
C GLY A 342 8.31 13.59 -19.56
N VAL A 343 8.44 13.26 -18.28
CA VAL A 343 8.34 11.88 -17.78
C VAL A 343 7.16 11.77 -16.83
N VAL A 344 6.33 10.75 -17.01
CA VAL A 344 5.20 10.46 -16.13
C VAL A 344 5.71 10.10 -14.73
N SER A 345 5.31 10.85 -13.70
CA SER A 345 5.66 10.57 -12.31
C SER A 345 4.52 9.92 -11.52
N MET A 346 3.26 10.19 -11.86
CA MET A 346 2.09 9.62 -11.19
C MET A 346 0.87 9.56 -12.12
N LEU A 347 0.02 8.57 -11.92
CA LEU A 347 -1.25 8.39 -12.61
C LEU A 347 -2.42 8.54 -11.62
N ASP A 348 -3.34 9.44 -11.94
CA ASP A 348 -4.62 9.61 -11.25
C ASP A 348 -5.73 9.05 -12.14
N LEU A 349 -5.97 7.74 -11.99
CA LEU A 349 -6.94 7.00 -12.80
C LEU A 349 -8.38 7.46 -12.54
N GLN A 350 -8.69 7.94 -11.33
CA GLN A 350 -10.03 8.38 -10.94
C GLN A 350 -10.43 9.64 -11.71
N HIS A 351 -9.53 10.62 -11.83
CA HIS A 351 -9.79 11.85 -12.57
C HIS A 351 -9.28 11.82 -14.02
N ARG A 352 -8.70 10.68 -14.46
CA ARG A 352 -8.05 10.49 -15.76
C ARG A 352 -6.98 11.55 -16.04
N ARG A 353 -6.12 11.76 -15.03
CA ARG A 353 -5.04 12.73 -15.05
C ARG A 353 -3.69 12.06 -14.84
N VAL A 354 -2.65 12.74 -15.29
CA VAL A 354 -1.27 12.29 -15.20
C VAL A 354 -0.41 13.44 -14.71
N LEU A 355 0.38 13.19 -13.68
CA LEU A 355 1.41 14.12 -13.24
C LEU A 355 2.65 13.85 -14.09
N VAL A 356 3.09 14.89 -14.81
CA VAL A 356 4.25 14.81 -15.69
C VAL A 356 5.29 15.80 -15.23
N ARG A 357 6.54 15.34 -15.18
CA ARG A 357 7.71 16.16 -14.88
C ARG A 357 8.39 16.58 -16.19
N PHE A 358 8.28 17.85 -16.56
CA PHE A 358 8.84 18.42 -17.80
C PHE A 358 10.19 19.12 -17.57
N GLY A 359 11.18 18.77 -18.40
CA GLY A 359 12.49 19.42 -18.45
C GLY A 359 13.56 18.92 -17.48
N GLY A 360 14.67 19.68 -17.44
CA GLY A 360 15.94 19.35 -16.76
C GLY A 360 16.07 19.93 -15.35
N GLU A 361 17.07 20.80 -15.12
CA GLU A 361 17.51 21.27 -13.79
C GLU A 361 16.40 21.88 -12.91
N GLU A 362 15.45 22.59 -13.52
CA GLU A 362 14.23 23.07 -12.85
C GLU A 362 13.01 22.30 -13.40
N PRO A 363 12.71 21.11 -12.86
CA PRO A 363 11.62 20.30 -13.36
C PRO A 363 10.27 20.95 -13.08
N LEU A 364 9.50 21.19 -14.14
CA LEU A 364 8.12 21.65 -14.02
C LEU A 364 7.21 20.42 -13.83
N GLN A 365 6.54 20.30 -12.68
CA GLN A 365 5.55 19.25 -12.44
C GLN A 365 4.15 19.77 -12.73
N VAL A 366 3.45 19.15 -13.68
CA VAL A 366 2.10 19.57 -14.09
C VAL A 366 1.17 18.38 -14.09
N LEU A 367 0.00 18.55 -13.47
CA LEU A 367 -1.09 17.59 -13.54
C LEU A 367 -1.94 17.88 -14.80
N LEU A 368 -1.89 16.98 -15.77
CA LEU A 368 -2.52 17.11 -17.09
C LEU A 368 -3.62 16.04 -17.26
N ARG A 369 -4.61 16.28 -18.12
CA ARG A 369 -5.56 15.23 -18.51
C ARG A 369 -4.88 14.27 -19.48
N PHE A 370 -5.31 13.01 -19.52
CA PHE A 370 -4.76 12.02 -20.47
C PHE A 370 -4.79 12.47 -21.93
N GLN A 371 -5.80 13.25 -22.35
CA GLN A 371 -5.91 13.79 -23.72
C GLN A 371 -4.98 14.98 -24.02
N ASP A 372 -4.37 15.57 -22.99
CA ASP A 372 -3.49 16.73 -23.10
C ASP A 372 -2.01 16.32 -23.21
N VAL A 373 -1.72 15.01 -23.20
CA VAL A 373 -0.40 14.42 -23.41
C VAL A 373 -0.50 13.23 -24.36
N CYS A 374 0.62 12.84 -24.95
CA CYS A 374 0.72 11.60 -25.71
C CYS A 374 2.10 10.96 -25.53
N LEU A 375 2.22 9.70 -25.96
CA LEU A 375 3.51 9.04 -26.06
C LEU A 375 4.39 9.73 -27.11
N MET A 376 5.71 9.55 -26.97
CA MET A 376 6.71 10.20 -27.83
C MET A 376 6.51 9.87 -29.32
N ASP A 377 6.21 8.62 -29.62
CA ASP A 377 6.00 8.06 -30.95
C ASP A 377 4.62 8.40 -31.55
N GLU A 378 3.65 8.75 -30.70
CA GLU A 378 2.31 9.16 -31.13
C GLU A 378 2.19 10.65 -31.46
N PHE A 379 3.19 11.46 -31.10
CA PHE A 379 3.07 12.93 -31.14
C PHE A 379 2.74 13.50 -32.52
N GLU A 380 3.41 13.03 -33.57
CA GLU A 380 3.17 13.52 -34.94
C GLU A 380 1.77 13.14 -35.44
N ALA A 381 1.31 11.91 -35.13
CA ALA A 381 -0.03 11.46 -35.49
C ALA A 381 -1.10 12.32 -34.78
N ARG A 382 -0.93 12.60 -33.49
CA ARG A 382 -1.82 13.47 -32.70
C ARG A 382 -1.82 14.92 -33.21
N LEU A 383 -0.66 15.41 -33.66
CA LEU A 383 -0.55 16.74 -34.24
C LEU A 383 -1.32 16.83 -35.57
N GLN A 384 -1.22 15.83 -36.42
CA GLN A 384 -1.96 15.75 -37.69
C GLN A 384 -3.48 15.65 -37.44
N GLU A 385 -3.92 14.82 -36.49
CA GLU A 385 -5.33 14.69 -36.10
C GLU A 385 -5.92 16.05 -35.72
N ARG A 386 -5.23 16.82 -34.87
CA ARG A 386 -5.69 18.16 -34.44
C ARG A 386 -5.72 19.18 -35.57
N ARG A 387 -4.77 19.12 -36.51
CA ARG A 387 -4.78 19.98 -37.70
C ARG A 387 -5.95 19.65 -38.63
N GLY A 388 -6.26 18.36 -38.79
CA GLY A 388 -7.41 17.91 -39.60
C GLY A 388 -8.75 18.41 -39.05
N VAL A 389 -8.91 18.43 -37.72
CA VAL A 389 -10.13 18.98 -37.07
C VAL A 389 -10.28 20.48 -37.34
N LEU A 390 -9.19 21.25 -37.31
CA LEU A 390 -9.22 22.70 -37.58
C LEU A 390 -9.42 23.04 -39.06
N ALA A 391 -9.12 22.11 -39.96
CA ALA A 391 -9.30 22.28 -41.40
C ALA A 391 -10.68 21.83 -41.91
N GLY A 392 -11.57 21.33 -41.03
CA GLY A 392 -12.94 21.00 -41.40
C GLY A 392 -13.71 22.22 -41.92
N PRO A 393 -14.66 22.04 -42.86
CA PRO A 393 -15.47 23.15 -43.37
C PRO A 393 -16.17 23.82 -42.19
N LEU A 394 -15.97 25.13 -42.04
CA LEU A 394 -16.72 25.94 -41.08
C LEU A 394 -18.21 25.62 -41.30
N PRO A 395 -18.98 25.29 -40.25
CA PRO A 395 -20.41 25.07 -40.40
C PRO A 395 -21.02 26.35 -40.99
N GLY A 396 -21.56 26.21 -42.20
CA GLY A 396 -22.12 27.28 -43.00
C GLY A 396 -23.49 27.71 -42.53
#